data_AF-A0A535J795-F1
#
_entry.id   AF-A0A535J795-F1
#
_cell.length_a   1.000
_cell.length_b   1.000
_cell.length_c   1.000
_cell.angle_alpha   90.00
_cell.angle_beta   90.00
_cell.angle_gamma   90.00
#
_symmetry.space_group_name_H-M   'P 1'
#
loop_
_entity.id
_entity.type
_entity.pdbx_description
1 polymer ?
#
loop_
_entity_poly.entity_id
_entity_poly.type
_entity_poly.pdbx_seq_one_letter_code
_entity_poly.pdbx_strand_id
1 'polypeptide(L)'
;MGNEAAIRISMEETAPAYVYETIETADTFAARIEHVTAAGINQFALVTIALFFRIVSKTSSSHTRTSMTYFLDSLRPLVRKTDVVFLLDTSLHFLLPGANLQGGGIVQSRLWDALLWRIHNSFDREISRPLEIAIGHSAYPSPCHSITECIVAASEVNVSFNFSAARPTHKSVGRQAHNTQQPTTEEEWSALARKLGIPYLSLLPKKPPTRVQQLVNARLAHELHCYPVGRERNMLTVAMLNPQDRDALQRLHQETGLSIFPVLTHPKELQIALEQLV
;
A
#
# COMPACT_ATOMS: atom_id res chain seq x y z
N MET A 1 -16.39 4.16 53.22
CA MET A 1 -15.76 2.86 52.90
C MET A 1 -16.77 2.11 52.04
N GLY A 2 -16.71 2.03 50.72
CA GLY A 2 -15.56 1.99 49.81
C GLY A 2 -15.66 0.66 49.04
N ASN A 3 -16.22 0.69 47.82
CA ASN A 3 -15.92 -0.18 46.66
C ASN A 3 -17.09 -0.09 45.65
N GLU A 4 -17.01 0.84 44.70
CA GLU A 4 -16.49 0.63 43.34
C GLU A 4 -17.35 -0.33 42.51
N ALA A 5 -18.43 0.24 41.97
CA ALA A 5 -19.11 -0.30 40.80
C ALA A 5 -18.15 -0.20 39.61
N ALA A 6 -17.74 -1.35 39.09
CA ALA A 6 -16.96 -1.47 37.87
C ALA A 6 -17.72 -0.85 36.69
N ILE A 7 -17.39 0.40 36.38
CA ILE A 7 -17.75 1.05 35.13
C ILE A 7 -17.02 0.28 34.04
N ARG A 8 -17.76 -0.54 33.29
CA ARG A 8 -17.30 -1.05 32.00
C ARG A 8 -17.09 0.17 31.12
N ILE A 9 -15.82 0.54 30.94
CA ILE A 9 -15.39 1.50 29.93
C ILE A 9 -15.79 0.89 28.60
N SER A 10 -16.93 1.36 28.08
CA SER A 10 -17.32 1.15 26.69
C SER A 10 -16.10 1.51 25.84
N MET A 11 -15.62 0.53 25.09
CA MET A 11 -14.60 0.74 24.07
C MET A 11 -15.06 1.92 23.23
N GLU A 12 -14.33 3.01 23.39
CA GLU A 12 -14.53 4.24 22.63
C GLU A 12 -14.29 3.86 21.17
N GLU A 13 -15.41 3.76 20.46
CA GLU A 13 -15.49 3.59 19.02
C GLU A 13 -14.63 4.70 18.43
N THR A 14 -13.41 4.35 18.00
CA THR A 14 -12.46 5.30 17.42
C THR A 14 -13.13 5.95 16.23
N ALA A 15 -13.53 7.21 16.37
CA ALA A 15 -14.11 8.01 15.31
C ALA A 15 -13.24 7.90 14.04
N PRO A 16 -13.83 7.73 12.85
CA PRO A 16 -13.04 7.62 11.63
C PRO A 16 -12.35 8.97 11.38
N ALA A 17 -11.03 9.01 11.56
CA ALA A 17 -10.25 10.25 11.61
C ALA A 17 -10.03 10.92 10.24
N TYR A 18 -10.70 10.46 9.18
CA TYR A 18 -10.60 11.04 7.86
C TYR A 18 -11.88 10.86 7.04
N VAL A 19 -12.29 11.92 6.34
CA VAL A 19 -13.51 11.95 5.54
C VAL A 19 -13.17 11.65 4.08
N TYR A 20 -13.99 10.82 3.44
CA TYR A 20 -14.05 10.61 1.99
C TYR A 20 -15.51 10.77 1.52
N GLU A 21 -15.70 11.10 0.25
CA GLU A 21 -17.03 11.29 -0.34
C GLU A 21 -17.34 10.09 -1.26
N THR A 22 -18.48 9.44 -1.04
CA THR A 22 -18.95 8.36 -1.93
C THR A 22 -19.81 8.98 -3.03
N ILE A 23 -19.49 8.66 -4.28
CA ILE A 23 -20.16 9.20 -5.46
C ILE A 23 -20.77 8.05 -6.25
N GLU A 24 -21.97 8.26 -6.78
CA GLU A 24 -22.73 7.22 -7.49
C GLU A 24 -22.50 7.23 -9.01
N THR A 25 -22.15 8.38 -9.60
CA THR A 25 -22.03 8.50 -11.07
C THR A 25 -20.79 9.29 -11.50
N ALA A 26 -20.31 9.01 -12.71
CA ALA A 26 -19.20 9.76 -13.30
C ALA A 26 -19.52 11.26 -13.51
N ASP A 27 -20.76 11.58 -13.84
CA ASP A 27 -21.20 12.97 -14.06
C ASP A 27 -21.18 13.77 -12.75
N THR A 28 -21.64 13.16 -11.65
CA THR A 28 -21.58 13.79 -10.32
C THR A 28 -20.15 13.93 -9.83
N PHE A 29 -19.26 12.99 -10.19
CA PHE A 29 -17.84 13.08 -9.90
C PHE A 29 -17.17 14.27 -10.61
N ALA A 30 -17.40 14.45 -11.91
CA ALA A 30 -16.86 15.58 -12.66
C ALA A 30 -17.36 16.93 -12.11
N ALA A 31 -18.67 17.05 -11.88
CA ALA A 31 -19.28 18.25 -11.29
C ALA A 31 -18.70 18.55 -9.89
N ARG A 32 -18.37 17.51 -9.12
CA ARG A 32 -17.77 17.70 -7.80
C ARG A 32 -16.34 18.21 -7.87
N ILE A 33 -15.53 17.70 -8.80
CA ILE A 33 -14.18 18.24 -9.06
C ILE A 33 -14.26 19.70 -9.49
N GLU A 34 -15.17 20.04 -10.41
CA GLU A 34 -15.41 21.43 -10.83
C GLU A 34 -15.71 22.33 -9.64
N HIS A 35 -16.64 21.93 -8.77
CA HIS A 35 -16.99 22.70 -7.58
C HIS A 35 -15.81 22.90 -6.62
N VAL A 36 -14.99 21.86 -6.40
CA VAL A 36 -13.80 21.97 -5.56
C VAL A 36 -12.78 22.93 -6.18
N THR A 37 -12.58 22.84 -7.49
CA THR A 37 -11.60 23.69 -8.20
C THR A 37 -12.03 25.14 -8.35
N ALA A 38 -13.34 25.40 -8.40
CA ALA A 38 -13.92 26.74 -8.47
C ALA A 38 -13.53 27.64 -7.26
N ALA A 39 -13.06 27.04 -6.15
CA ALA A 39 -12.55 27.76 -4.99
C ALA A 39 -11.17 28.44 -5.18
N GLY A 40 -10.71 28.60 -6.44
CA GLY A 40 -9.44 29.25 -6.78
C GLY A 40 -8.26 28.29 -6.94
N ILE A 41 -8.51 27.00 -7.17
CA ILE A 41 -7.48 26.00 -7.39
C ILE A 41 -7.19 25.92 -8.89
N ASN A 42 -6.12 26.60 -9.31
CA ASN A 42 -5.76 26.71 -10.73
C ASN A 42 -5.01 25.49 -11.29
N GLN A 43 -4.58 24.57 -10.43
CA GLN A 43 -3.91 23.34 -10.83
C GLN A 43 -4.20 22.21 -9.84
N PHE A 44 -4.30 20.98 -10.33
CA PHE A 44 -4.41 19.80 -9.48
C PHE A 44 -3.87 18.57 -10.21
N ALA A 45 -3.53 17.55 -9.43
CA ALA A 45 -3.30 16.20 -9.92
C ALA A 45 -4.41 15.28 -9.44
N LEU A 46 -4.71 14.25 -10.22
CA LEU A 46 -5.68 13.23 -9.89
C LEU A 46 -4.98 11.87 -9.95
N VAL A 47 -5.11 11.09 -8.89
CA VAL A 47 -4.63 9.70 -8.84
C VAL A 47 -5.85 8.79 -8.70
N THR A 48 -5.99 7.82 -9.59
CA THR A 48 -7.11 6.86 -9.57
C THR A 48 -6.58 5.45 -9.34
N ILE A 49 -7.16 4.74 -8.38
CA ILE A 49 -6.88 3.33 -8.10
C ILE A 49 -8.15 2.54 -8.38
N ALA A 50 -8.10 1.58 -9.28
CA ALA A 50 -9.18 0.63 -9.52
C ALA A 50 -8.87 -0.72 -8.84
N LEU A 51 -9.83 -1.25 -8.07
CA LEU A 51 -9.74 -2.54 -7.40
C LEU A 51 -10.75 -3.51 -8.02
N PHE A 52 -10.28 -4.65 -8.54
CA PHE A 52 -11.15 -5.64 -9.18
C PHE A 52 -11.35 -6.85 -8.28
N PHE A 53 -12.59 -7.10 -7.86
CA PHE A 53 -12.92 -8.22 -6.95
C PHE A 53 -13.61 -9.36 -7.69
N ARG A 54 -13.51 -10.57 -7.13
CA ARG A 54 -14.29 -11.73 -7.58
C ARG A 54 -15.73 -11.59 -7.09
N ILE A 55 -16.68 -11.35 -7.99
CA ILE A 55 -18.10 -11.28 -7.64
C ILE A 55 -18.69 -12.70 -7.74
N VAL A 56 -19.12 -13.28 -6.62
CA VAL A 56 -19.66 -14.67 -6.58
C VAL A 56 -21.14 -14.70 -6.18
N SER A 57 -21.67 -13.70 -5.44
CA SER A 57 -23.11 -13.62 -5.12
C SER A 57 -23.53 -12.22 -4.64
N LYS A 58 -24.82 -12.02 -4.34
CA LYS A 58 -25.36 -10.78 -3.74
C LYS A 58 -24.77 -10.43 -2.36
N THR A 59 -24.24 -11.41 -1.61
CA THR A 59 -23.53 -11.14 -0.34
C THR A 59 -22.11 -10.59 -0.58
N SER A 60 -21.57 -10.72 -1.79
CA SER A 60 -20.27 -10.19 -2.17
C SER A 60 -20.25 -8.66 -2.21
N SER A 61 -21.38 -7.98 -2.46
CA SER A 61 -21.40 -6.51 -2.51
C SER A 61 -21.10 -5.86 -1.16
N SER A 62 -21.61 -6.44 -0.07
CA SER A 62 -21.33 -5.98 1.29
C SER A 62 -19.85 -6.17 1.64
N HIS A 63 -19.29 -7.35 1.33
CA HIS A 63 -17.87 -7.64 1.58
C HIS A 63 -16.96 -6.76 0.72
N THR A 64 -17.32 -6.51 -0.53
CA THR A 64 -16.60 -5.57 -1.40
C THR A 64 -16.61 -4.18 -0.77
N ARG A 65 -17.75 -3.67 -0.31
CA ARG A 65 -17.83 -2.36 0.35
C ARG A 65 -16.95 -2.29 1.61
N THR A 66 -17.02 -3.28 2.49
CA THR A 66 -16.15 -3.36 3.68
C THR A 66 -14.68 -3.36 3.28
N SER A 67 -14.32 -4.11 2.23
CA SER A 67 -12.94 -4.17 1.72
C SER A 67 -12.50 -2.84 1.12
N MET A 68 -13.36 -2.16 0.36
CA MET A 68 -13.09 -0.82 -0.18
C MET A 68 -12.80 0.16 0.96
N THR A 69 -13.65 0.20 1.99
CA THR A 69 -13.45 1.06 3.17
C THR A 69 -12.14 0.73 3.88
N TYR A 70 -11.83 -0.56 4.10
CA TYR A 70 -10.57 -0.99 4.71
C TYR A 70 -9.33 -0.50 3.94
N PHE A 71 -9.31 -0.68 2.61
CA PHE A 71 -8.20 -0.20 1.79
C PHE A 71 -8.13 1.33 1.79
N LEU A 72 -9.28 2.00 1.70
CA LEU A 72 -9.35 3.46 1.70
C LEU A 72 -8.83 4.07 3.02
N ASP A 73 -9.27 3.54 4.16
CA ASP A 73 -8.81 3.98 5.49
C ASP A 73 -7.31 3.78 5.67
N SER A 74 -6.75 2.76 5.03
CA SER A 74 -5.31 2.50 5.05
C SER A 74 -4.50 3.49 4.19
N LEU A 75 -5.10 3.99 3.10
CA LEU A 75 -4.46 4.89 2.15
C LEU A 75 -4.66 6.38 2.49
N ARG A 76 -5.78 6.72 3.11
CA ARG A 76 -6.16 8.11 3.42
C ARG A 76 -5.15 8.89 4.27
N PRO A 77 -4.43 8.31 5.24
CA PRO A 77 -3.37 9.00 5.98
C PRO A 77 -2.14 9.33 5.12
N LEU A 78 -2.00 8.72 3.95
CA LEU A 78 -0.88 8.93 3.04
C LEU A 78 -1.10 10.11 2.09
N VAL A 79 -2.19 10.85 2.23
CA VAL A 79 -2.45 12.09 1.49
C VAL A 79 -2.72 13.24 2.47
N ARG A 80 -2.58 14.48 2.02
CA ARG A 80 -2.74 15.66 2.88
C ARG A 80 -4.19 15.74 3.36
N LYS A 81 -4.40 16.51 4.44
CA LYS A 81 -5.77 16.81 4.91
C LYS A 81 -6.55 17.65 3.90
N THR A 82 -5.86 18.47 3.12
CA THR A 82 -6.39 19.30 2.03
C THR A 82 -6.76 18.50 0.79
N ASP A 83 -6.24 17.27 0.65
CA ASP A 83 -6.53 16.42 -0.49
C ASP A 83 -7.93 15.82 -0.32
N VAL A 84 -8.68 15.78 -1.42
CA VAL A 84 -10.06 15.28 -1.43
C VAL A 84 -10.05 13.87 -1.99
N VAL A 85 -10.78 12.97 -1.33
CA VAL A 85 -10.80 11.55 -1.70
C VAL A 85 -12.22 11.13 -2.00
N PHE A 86 -12.41 10.52 -3.17
CA PHE A 86 -13.69 10.04 -3.65
C PHE A 86 -13.68 8.53 -3.82
N LEU A 87 -14.80 7.90 -3.49
CA LEU A 87 -15.08 6.51 -3.77
C LEU A 87 -16.19 6.43 -4.82
N LEU A 88 -15.87 5.91 -6.00
CA LEU A 88 -16.83 5.66 -7.07
C LEU A 88 -16.77 4.17 -7.44
N ASP A 89 -17.85 3.45 -7.17
CA ASP A 89 -17.92 1.98 -7.30
C ASP A 89 -16.77 1.24 -6.60
N THR A 90 -15.80 0.73 -7.37
CA THR A 90 -14.60 0.04 -6.89
C THR A 90 -13.31 0.81 -7.20
N SER A 91 -13.45 2.11 -7.43
CA SER A 91 -12.36 3.03 -7.74
C SER A 91 -12.20 4.08 -6.65
N LEU A 92 -10.95 4.30 -6.23
CA LEU A 92 -10.55 5.33 -5.29
C LEU A 92 -9.89 6.46 -6.07
N HIS A 93 -10.40 7.68 -5.93
CA HIS A 93 -9.87 8.86 -6.60
C HIS A 93 -9.33 9.85 -5.58
N PHE A 94 -8.07 10.22 -5.73
CA PHE A 94 -7.37 11.17 -4.87
C PHE A 94 -7.13 12.45 -5.67
N LEU A 95 -7.92 13.47 -5.38
CA LEU A 95 -7.76 14.81 -5.92
C LEU A 95 -6.75 15.57 -5.06
N LEU A 96 -5.70 16.07 -5.70
CA LEU A 96 -4.54 16.70 -5.07
C LEU A 96 -4.47 18.18 -5.49
N PRO A 97 -5.20 19.09 -4.80
CA PRO A 97 -5.12 20.53 -5.05
C PRO A 97 -3.69 21.07 -5.03
N GLY A 98 -3.35 21.85 -6.04
CA GLY A 98 -2.04 22.50 -6.14
C GLY A 98 -0.89 21.56 -6.55
N ALA A 99 -1.14 20.27 -6.77
CA ALA A 99 -0.15 19.36 -7.33
C ALA A 99 -0.12 19.44 -8.86
N ASN A 100 1.07 19.26 -9.43
CA ASN A 100 1.28 19.08 -10.87
C ASN A 100 1.45 17.58 -11.19
N LEU A 101 1.70 17.24 -12.46
CA LEU A 101 1.89 15.85 -12.90
C LEU A 101 2.95 15.10 -12.08
N GLN A 102 4.11 15.73 -11.85
CA GLN A 102 5.20 15.13 -11.06
C GLN A 102 4.76 14.86 -9.61
N GLY A 103 4.06 15.81 -8.98
CA GLY A 103 3.49 15.63 -7.65
C GLY A 103 2.48 14.48 -7.60
N GLY A 104 1.63 14.37 -8.63
CA GLY A 104 0.72 13.24 -8.82
C GLY A 104 1.46 11.90 -8.88
N GLY A 105 2.54 11.82 -9.65
CA GLY A 105 3.36 10.60 -9.76
C GLY A 105 4.00 10.17 -8.43
N ILE A 106 4.50 11.11 -7.64
CA ILE A 106 5.06 10.82 -6.31
C ILE A 106 3.98 10.22 -5.38
N VAL A 107 2.79 10.81 -5.37
CA VAL A 107 1.66 10.31 -4.57
C VAL A 107 1.19 8.95 -5.11
N GLN A 108 1.13 8.77 -6.42
CA GLN A 108 0.80 7.50 -7.07
C GLN A 108 1.71 6.37 -6.57
N SER A 109 3.04 6.54 -6.64
CA SER A 109 4.00 5.53 -6.18
C SER A 109 3.79 5.18 -4.71
N ARG A 110 3.63 6.19 -3.85
CA ARG A 110 3.41 5.97 -2.41
C ARG A 110 2.11 5.21 -2.13
N LEU A 111 1.01 5.56 -2.81
CA LEU A 111 -0.27 4.90 -2.63
C LEU A 111 -0.25 3.46 -3.17
N TRP A 112 0.42 3.25 -4.31
CA TRP A 112 0.59 1.94 -4.92
C TRP A 112 1.34 0.98 -4.01
N ASP A 113 2.50 1.38 -3.51
CA ASP A 113 3.32 0.56 -2.62
C ASP A 113 2.59 0.21 -1.33
N ALA A 114 1.89 1.19 -0.74
CA ALA A 114 1.09 0.97 0.45
C ALA A 114 -0.10 0.02 0.21
N LEU A 115 -0.80 0.17 -0.92
CA LEU A 115 -1.94 -0.68 -1.27
C LEU A 115 -1.52 -2.12 -1.50
N LEU A 116 -0.49 -2.33 -2.32
CA LEU A 116 0.06 -3.67 -2.57
C LEU A 116 0.45 -4.35 -1.26
N TRP A 117 1.13 -3.61 -0.38
CA TRP A 117 1.47 -4.11 0.93
C TRP A 117 0.24 -4.52 1.74
N ARG A 118 -0.80 -3.67 1.79
CA ARG A 118 -2.04 -3.93 2.54
C ARG A 118 -2.75 -5.17 2.03
N ILE A 119 -2.76 -5.39 0.72
CA ILE A 119 -3.37 -6.58 0.12
C ILE A 119 -2.61 -7.84 0.52
N HIS A 120 -1.28 -7.83 0.45
CA HIS A 120 -0.46 -9.00 0.83
C HIS A 120 -0.59 -9.36 2.31
N ASN A 121 -0.67 -8.34 3.19
CA ASN A 121 -0.67 -8.49 4.64
C ASN A 121 -2.07 -8.39 5.28
N SER A 122 -3.13 -8.44 4.48
CA SER A 122 -4.51 -8.56 4.99
C SER A 122 -4.77 -9.99 5.45
N PHE A 123 -4.84 -10.22 6.76
CA PHE A 123 -5.15 -11.54 7.34
C PHE A 123 -6.61 -11.68 7.78
N ASP A 124 -7.37 -10.59 7.67
CA ASP A 124 -8.77 -10.56 8.05
C ASP A 124 -9.62 -11.33 7.03
N ARG A 125 -10.45 -12.27 7.53
CA ARG A 125 -11.32 -13.11 6.71
C ARG A 125 -12.51 -12.35 6.14
N GLU A 126 -12.86 -11.21 6.72
CA GLU A 126 -13.95 -10.37 6.25
C GLU A 126 -13.52 -9.46 5.08
N ILE A 127 -12.20 -9.26 4.91
CA ILE A 127 -11.63 -8.44 3.85
C ILE A 127 -11.35 -9.30 2.62
N SER A 128 -12.11 -9.02 1.55
CA SER A 128 -11.89 -9.65 0.24
C SER A 128 -10.64 -9.08 -0.41
N ARG A 129 -9.79 -9.97 -0.92
CA ARG A 129 -8.61 -9.57 -1.69
C ARG A 129 -9.00 -9.29 -3.14
N PRO A 130 -8.56 -8.17 -3.74
CA PRO A 130 -8.75 -7.94 -5.16
C PRO A 130 -7.96 -8.97 -5.98
N LEU A 131 -8.52 -9.36 -7.13
CA LEU A 131 -7.87 -10.21 -8.13
C LEU A 131 -6.87 -9.42 -8.96
N GLU A 132 -7.17 -8.14 -9.17
CA GLU A 132 -6.33 -7.21 -9.91
C GLU A 132 -6.48 -5.83 -9.28
N ILE A 133 -5.39 -5.08 -9.34
CA ILE A 133 -5.41 -3.65 -9.01
C ILE A 133 -4.75 -2.89 -10.15
N ALA A 134 -5.25 -1.70 -10.40
CA ALA A 134 -4.68 -0.77 -11.36
C ALA A 134 -4.59 0.61 -10.73
N ILE A 135 -3.57 1.37 -11.12
CA ILE A 135 -3.41 2.77 -10.72
C ILE A 135 -3.01 3.61 -11.92
N GLY A 136 -3.57 4.81 -11.99
CA GLY A 136 -3.24 5.84 -12.96
C GLY A 136 -3.17 7.21 -12.28
N HIS A 137 -2.52 8.16 -12.94
CA HIS A 137 -2.53 9.55 -12.52
C HIS A 137 -2.43 10.48 -13.72
N SER A 138 -2.99 11.67 -13.57
CA SER A 138 -2.89 12.77 -14.54
C SER A 138 -2.92 14.11 -13.80
N ALA A 139 -2.84 15.21 -14.54
CA ALA A 139 -2.91 16.55 -13.97
C ALA A 139 -3.57 17.56 -14.93
N TYR A 140 -4.16 18.58 -14.33
CA TYR A 140 -4.77 19.73 -15.00
C TYR A 140 -4.09 21.01 -14.49
N PRO A 141 -3.81 22.01 -15.37
CA PRO A 141 -4.16 22.10 -16.79
C PRO A 141 -3.11 21.53 -17.76
N SER A 142 -2.08 20.86 -17.25
CA SER A 142 -1.07 20.19 -18.08
C SER A 142 -0.75 18.83 -17.47
N PRO A 143 -0.84 17.72 -18.24
CA PRO A 143 -1.02 17.64 -19.68
C PRO A 143 -2.47 17.81 -20.18
N CYS A 144 -3.48 17.74 -19.30
CA CYS A 144 -4.89 17.74 -19.69
C CYS A 144 -5.48 19.14 -19.73
N HIS A 145 -6.27 19.46 -20.76
CA HIS A 145 -6.85 20.78 -21.00
C HIS A 145 -8.28 20.92 -20.48
N SER A 146 -8.88 19.83 -20.01
CA SER A 146 -10.19 19.82 -19.33
C SER A 146 -10.19 18.88 -18.13
N ILE A 147 -11.13 19.10 -17.20
CA ILE A 147 -11.33 18.23 -16.03
C ILE A 147 -11.74 16.82 -16.48
N THR A 148 -12.63 16.70 -17.46
CA THR A 148 -13.06 15.41 -18.00
C THR A 148 -11.91 14.63 -18.63
N GLU A 149 -11.06 15.30 -19.42
CA GLU A 149 -9.85 14.68 -19.97
C GLU A 149 -8.89 14.22 -18.86
N CYS A 150 -8.74 15.01 -17.80
CA CYS A 150 -7.95 14.63 -16.64
C CYS A 150 -8.50 13.38 -15.94
N ILE A 151 -9.81 13.30 -15.73
CA ILE A 151 -10.47 12.11 -15.14
C ILE A 151 -10.23 10.87 -16.00
N VAL A 152 -10.43 10.97 -17.31
CA VAL A 152 -10.21 9.86 -18.25
C VAL A 152 -8.74 9.43 -18.22
N ALA A 153 -7.81 10.36 -18.39
CA ALA A 153 -6.37 10.06 -18.38
C ALA A 153 -5.88 9.50 -17.04
N ALA A 154 -6.42 9.94 -15.91
CA ALA A 154 -6.09 9.37 -14.60
C ALA A 154 -6.65 7.95 -14.43
N SER A 155 -7.77 7.65 -15.10
CA SER A 155 -8.41 6.33 -15.08
C SER A 155 -7.76 5.35 -16.07
N GLU A 156 -6.98 5.85 -17.04
CA GLU A 156 -6.11 5.01 -17.86
C GLU A 156 -5.00 4.38 -17.02
N VAL A 157 -4.75 3.09 -17.26
CA VAL A 157 -3.88 2.27 -16.42
C VAL A 157 -2.41 2.59 -16.71
N ASN A 158 -1.73 3.20 -15.75
CA ASN A 158 -0.27 3.36 -15.79
C ASN A 158 0.45 2.12 -15.25
N VAL A 159 -0.08 1.52 -14.18
CA VAL A 159 0.49 0.32 -13.54
C VAL A 159 -0.65 -0.60 -13.12
N SER A 160 -0.55 -1.90 -13.41
CA SER A 160 -1.47 -2.91 -12.89
C SER A 160 -0.73 -4.11 -12.29
N PHE A 161 -1.41 -4.79 -11.38
CA PHE A 161 -0.92 -6.02 -10.76
C PHE A 161 -2.04 -7.05 -10.65
N ASN A 162 -1.80 -8.24 -11.18
CA ASN A 162 -2.76 -9.34 -11.15
C ASN A 162 -2.35 -10.40 -10.12
N PHE A 163 -3.19 -10.58 -9.10
CA PHE A 163 -3.01 -11.56 -8.03
C PHE A 163 -3.46 -12.97 -8.41
N SER A 164 -4.17 -13.14 -9.54
CA SER A 164 -4.73 -14.42 -9.98
C SER A 164 -3.76 -15.27 -10.81
N ALA A 165 -2.57 -14.78 -11.16
CA ALA A 165 -1.59 -15.48 -12.01
C ALA A 165 -0.76 -16.58 -11.28
N ALA A 166 -1.34 -17.24 -10.28
CA ALA A 166 -0.77 -18.43 -9.65
C ALA A 166 -1.69 -19.65 -9.81
N ARG A 167 -1.90 -20.07 -11.06
CA ARG A 167 -2.16 -21.48 -11.35
C ARG A 167 -1.14 -21.92 -12.40
N PRO A 168 -0.13 -22.74 -12.04
CA PRO A 168 0.68 -23.39 -13.06
C PRO A 168 -0.23 -24.37 -13.80
N THR A 169 -0.69 -23.97 -14.97
CA THR A 169 -1.29 -24.91 -15.92
C THR A 169 -0.19 -25.87 -16.35
N HIS A 170 -0.18 -27.04 -15.72
CA HIS A 170 0.55 -28.21 -16.21
C HIS A 170 0.19 -28.47 -17.68
N LYS A 171 1.22 -28.89 -18.44
CA LYS A 171 1.31 -29.20 -19.89
C LYS A 171 1.90 -28.02 -20.68
N SER A 172 3.09 -28.07 -21.26
CA SER A 172 3.95 -29.20 -21.63
C SER A 172 5.37 -28.73 -21.99
N VAL A 173 6.36 -29.49 -21.55
CA VAL A 173 7.68 -29.75 -22.17
C VAL A 173 8.50 -28.55 -22.66
N GLY A 174 9.44 -28.18 -21.81
CA GLY A 174 10.68 -27.52 -22.16
C GLY A 174 11.50 -27.40 -20.90
N ARG A 175 12.53 -28.25 -20.76
CA ARG A 175 13.58 -28.06 -19.75
C ARG A 175 14.16 -26.66 -19.94
N GLN A 176 13.66 -25.69 -19.20
CA GLN A 176 14.41 -24.49 -18.89
C GLN A 176 14.59 -24.54 -17.39
N ALA A 177 15.79 -24.94 -16.99
CA ALA A 177 16.33 -24.51 -15.72
C ALA A 177 16.15 -22.99 -15.69
N HIS A 178 15.27 -22.48 -14.81
CA HIS A 178 15.31 -21.08 -14.45
C HIS A 178 16.67 -20.84 -13.82
N ASN A 179 17.61 -20.41 -14.66
CA ASN A 179 18.75 -19.66 -14.23
C ASN A 179 18.15 -18.37 -13.67
N THR A 180 17.82 -18.37 -12.39
CA THR A 180 17.39 -17.18 -11.66
C THR A 180 18.61 -16.26 -11.65
N GLN A 181 18.76 -15.45 -12.71
CA GLN A 181 19.69 -14.34 -12.69
C GLN A 181 19.22 -13.46 -11.54
N GLN A 182 19.99 -13.49 -10.45
CA GLN A 182 19.79 -12.63 -9.31
C GLN A 182 19.87 -11.19 -9.84
N PRO A 183 18.97 -10.28 -9.43
CA PRO A 183 19.03 -8.90 -9.88
C PRO A 183 20.43 -8.34 -9.59
N THR A 184 21.08 -7.79 -10.61
CA THR A 184 22.46 -7.31 -10.55
C THR A 184 22.52 -5.79 -10.47
N THR A 185 21.49 -5.10 -10.97
CA THR A 185 21.40 -3.63 -10.94
C THR A 185 20.33 -3.14 -9.96
N GLU A 186 20.46 -1.88 -9.54
CA GLU A 186 19.50 -1.24 -8.64
C GLU A 186 18.11 -1.13 -9.30
N GLU A 187 18.05 -0.88 -10.61
CA GLU A 187 16.81 -0.89 -11.38
C GLU A 187 16.12 -2.26 -11.38
N GLU A 188 16.89 -3.35 -11.48
CA GLU A 188 16.34 -4.70 -11.45
C GLU A 188 15.79 -5.07 -10.06
N TRP A 189 16.47 -4.66 -8.98
CA TRP A 189 15.96 -4.84 -7.62
C TRP A 189 14.69 -4.01 -7.37
N SER A 190 14.65 -2.77 -7.84
CA SER A 190 13.46 -1.93 -7.78
C SER A 190 12.31 -2.51 -8.61
N ALA A 191 12.59 -3.01 -9.81
CA ALA A 191 11.61 -3.70 -10.65
C ALA A 191 11.08 -4.99 -10.00
N LEU A 192 11.95 -5.76 -9.36
CA LEU A 192 11.57 -6.95 -8.60
C LEU A 192 10.65 -6.58 -7.44
N ALA A 193 11.00 -5.56 -6.65
CA ALA A 193 10.19 -5.11 -5.52
C ALA A 193 8.79 -4.67 -5.97
N ARG A 194 8.71 -3.89 -7.06
CA ARG A 194 7.43 -3.51 -7.69
C ARG A 194 6.63 -4.73 -8.14
N LYS A 195 7.29 -5.73 -8.76
CA LYS A 195 6.66 -7.00 -9.14
C LYS A 195 6.20 -7.81 -7.92
N LEU A 196 6.87 -7.71 -6.79
CA LEU A 196 6.48 -8.37 -5.55
C LEU A 196 5.46 -7.57 -4.74
N GLY A 197 5.14 -6.36 -5.17
CA GLY A 197 4.23 -5.47 -4.46
C GLY A 197 4.78 -4.95 -3.12
N ILE A 198 6.09 -4.82 -3.00
CA ILE A 198 6.79 -4.48 -1.75
C ILE A 198 7.78 -3.34 -2.04
N PRO A 199 7.98 -2.37 -1.13
CA PRO A 199 8.98 -1.33 -1.33
C PRO A 199 10.40 -1.91 -1.45
N TYR A 200 11.29 -1.14 -2.07
CA TYR A 200 12.73 -1.43 -2.09
C TYR A 200 13.50 -0.35 -1.34
N LEU A 201 14.41 -0.75 -0.46
CA LEU A 201 15.41 0.12 0.14
C LEU A 201 16.78 -0.26 -0.39
N SER A 202 17.40 0.65 -1.14
CA SER A 202 18.75 0.45 -1.65
C SER A 202 19.84 0.69 -0.61
N LEU A 203 19.55 1.48 0.43
CA LEU A 203 20.47 1.75 1.53
C LEU A 203 19.75 1.57 2.87
N LEU A 204 20.40 0.88 3.80
CA LEU A 204 19.90 0.70 5.15
C LEU A 204 20.50 1.74 6.11
N PRO A 205 19.74 2.21 7.11
CA PRO A 205 20.28 3.13 8.10
C PRO A 205 21.39 2.43 8.88
N LYS A 206 22.59 3.03 8.92
CA LYS A 206 23.76 2.47 9.65
C LYS A 206 23.51 2.26 11.15
N LYS A 207 22.61 3.04 11.75
CA LYS A 207 22.17 2.85 13.14
C LYS A 207 20.72 3.32 13.26
N PRO A 208 19.73 2.43 13.15
CA PRO A 208 18.37 2.76 13.54
C PRO A 208 18.33 3.13 15.02
N PRO A 209 17.31 3.89 15.47
CA PRO A 209 17.18 4.27 16.87
C PRO A 209 17.28 3.04 17.79
N THR A 210 17.94 3.16 18.94
CA THR A 210 18.15 2.03 19.87
C THR A 210 16.84 1.30 20.23
N ARG A 211 15.75 2.06 20.37
CA ARG A 211 14.40 1.52 20.63
C ARG A 211 13.86 0.65 19.50
N VAL A 212 14.33 0.81 18.26
CA VAL A 212 13.96 0.02 17.08
C VAL A 212 14.86 -1.21 16.98
N GLN A 213 16.17 -1.05 17.21
CA GLN A 213 17.12 -2.16 17.25
C GLN A 213 16.73 -3.22 18.28
N GLN A 214 16.27 -2.79 19.45
CA GLN A 214 15.86 -3.70 20.52
C GLN A 214 14.58 -4.49 20.25
N LEU A 215 13.80 -4.13 19.21
CA LEU A 215 12.58 -4.86 18.86
C LEU A 215 12.88 -6.21 18.21
N VAL A 216 14.00 -6.31 17.50
CA VAL A 216 14.45 -7.57 16.87
C VAL A 216 15.84 -7.85 17.40
N ASN A 217 15.95 -8.82 18.30
CA ASN A 217 17.25 -9.19 18.85
C ASN A 217 18.18 -9.71 17.73
N ALA A 218 19.50 -9.54 17.92
CA ALA A 218 20.50 -9.85 16.89
C ALA A 218 20.40 -11.30 16.39
N ARG A 219 20.17 -12.26 17.30
CA ARG A 219 19.99 -13.67 16.95
C ARG A 219 18.83 -13.88 15.98
N LEU A 220 17.66 -13.32 16.27
CA LEU A 220 16.47 -13.40 15.42
C LEU A 220 16.70 -12.71 14.07
N ALA A 221 17.36 -11.54 14.08
CA ALA A 221 17.71 -10.79 12.88
C ALA A 221 18.60 -11.63 11.92
N HIS A 222 19.62 -12.30 12.46
CA HIS A 222 20.48 -13.21 11.71
C HIS A 222 19.73 -14.47 11.22
N GLU A 223 18.95 -15.13 12.09
CA GLU A 223 18.20 -16.34 11.73
C GLU A 223 17.20 -16.07 10.59
N LEU A 224 16.53 -14.92 10.62
CA LEU A 224 15.50 -14.54 9.65
C LEU A 224 16.01 -13.68 8.49
N HIS A 225 17.31 -13.40 8.42
CA HIS A 225 17.93 -12.52 7.41
C HIS A 225 17.15 -11.21 7.25
N CYS A 226 16.99 -10.50 8.37
CA CYS A 226 16.16 -9.31 8.44
C CYS A 226 16.76 -8.22 9.32
N TYR A 227 16.44 -6.95 9.05
CA TYR A 227 16.99 -5.81 9.77
C TYR A 227 15.90 -4.78 10.09
N PRO A 228 15.70 -4.39 11.37
CA PRO A 228 14.67 -3.43 11.72
C PRO A 228 15.09 -2.01 11.29
N VAL A 229 14.27 -1.37 10.46
CA VAL A 229 14.57 -0.05 9.87
C VAL A 229 13.90 1.08 10.65
N GLY A 230 12.67 0.87 11.08
CA GLY A 230 11.87 1.90 11.75
C GLY A 230 10.62 1.32 12.39
N ARG A 231 9.99 2.09 13.28
CA ARG A 231 8.71 1.73 13.89
C ARG A 231 7.77 2.92 13.87
N GLU A 232 6.53 2.68 13.47
CA GLU A 232 5.44 3.64 13.58
C GLU A 232 4.22 2.96 14.24
N ARG A 233 3.80 3.47 15.41
CA ARG A 233 2.71 2.90 16.22
C ARG A 233 2.93 1.39 16.49
N ASN A 234 2.06 0.54 15.93
CA ASN A 234 2.10 -0.92 16.03
C ASN A 234 2.73 -1.60 14.80
N MET A 235 3.37 -0.84 13.92
CA MET A 235 4.01 -1.32 12.70
C MET A 235 5.53 -1.24 12.82
N LEU A 236 6.22 -2.34 12.57
CA LEU A 236 7.67 -2.44 12.50
C LEU A 236 8.08 -2.62 11.04
N THR A 237 8.83 -1.66 10.49
CA THR A 237 9.42 -1.77 9.16
C THR A 237 10.70 -2.59 9.23
N VAL A 238 10.76 -3.67 8.45
CA VAL A 238 11.88 -4.62 8.46
C VAL A 238 12.40 -4.80 7.04
N ALA A 239 13.69 -4.53 6.83
CA ALA A 239 14.37 -4.85 5.59
C ALA A 239 14.68 -6.36 5.55
N MET A 240 14.35 -7.03 4.45
CA MET A 240 14.47 -8.48 4.30
C MET A 240 15.01 -8.86 2.92
N LEU A 241 15.74 -9.98 2.86
CA LEU A 241 16.15 -10.56 1.59
C LEU A 241 14.96 -11.20 0.85
N ASN A 242 14.09 -11.89 1.59
CA ASN A 242 12.87 -12.47 1.06
C ASN A 242 11.64 -11.93 1.83
N PRO A 243 11.08 -10.79 1.40
CA PRO A 243 9.99 -10.14 2.11
C PRO A 243 8.61 -10.82 1.90
N GLN A 244 8.54 -11.91 1.13
CA GLN A 244 7.35 -12.76 0.95
C GLN A 244 7.44 -14.06 1.76
N ASP A 245 8.52 -14.27 2.54
CA ASP A 245 8.67 -15.41 3.43
C ASP A 245 7.67 -15.32 4.58
N ARG A 246 6.57 -16.07 4.46
CA ARG A 246 5.46 -16.04 5.42
C ARG A 246 5.86 -16.55 6.79
N ASP A 247 6.77 -17.52 6.85
CA ASP A 247 7.21 -18.10 8.12
C ASP A 247 8.09 -17.09 8.87
N ALA A 248 8.99 -16.41 8.15
CA ALA A 248 9.79 -15.33 8.72
C ALA A 248 8.92 -14.15 9.20
N LEU A 249 7.95 -13.72 8.39
CA LEU A 249 7.01 -12.65 8.77
C LEU A 249 6.17 -13.01 9.98
N GLN A 250 5.63 -14.23 10.02
CA GLN A 250 4.84 -14.72 11.15
C GLN A 250 5.70 -14.81 12.41
N ARG A 251 6.93 -15.31 12.31
CA ARG A 251 7.84 -15.40 13.45
C ARG A 251 8.23 -14.02 13.97
N LEU A 252 8.53 -13.07 13.10
CA LEU A 252 8.75 -11.67 13.49
C LEU A 252 7.52 -11.09 14.21
N HIS A 253 6.31 -11.33 13.70
CA HIS A 253 5.09 -10.87 14.34
C HIS A 253 4.92 -11.47 15.75
N GLN A 254 5.17 -12.78 15.91
CA GLN A 254 5.05 -13.47 17.20
C GLN A 254 6.06 -12.99 18.24
N GLU A 255 7.31 -12.80 17.84
CA GLU A 255 8.40 -12.39 18.74
C GLU A 255 8.32 -10.89 19.11
N THR A 256 7.83 -10.05 18.20
CA THR A 256 7.78 -8.59 18.43
C THR A 256 6.43 -8.10 18.93
N GLY A 257 5.35 -8.85 18.69
CA GLY A 257 3.96 -8.41 18.91
C GLY A 257 3.50 -7.29 17.96
N LEU A 258 4.32 -6.92 16.97
CA LEU A 258 4.06 -5.82 16.04
C LEU A 258 3.60 -6.35 14.68
N SER A 259 2.78 -5.59 13.99
CA SER A 259 2.55 -5.80 12.55
C SER A 259 3.87 -5.54 11.80
N ILE A 260 4.23 -6.41 10.86
CA ILE A 260 5.52 -6.35 10.17
C ILE A 260 5.32 -5.74 8.78
N PHE A 261 5.98 -4.61 8.52
CA PHE A 261 6.06 -3.99 7.20
C PHE A 261 7.37 -4.41 6.53
N PRO A 262 7.40 -5.51 5.75
CA PRO A 262 8.62 -5.92 5.08
C PRO A 262 8.97 -4.98 3.92
N VAL A 263 10.27 -4.81 3.70
CA VAL A 263 10.85 -4.04 2.61
C VAL A 263 11.96 -4.87 1.99
N LEU A 264 12.01 -4.96 0.67
CA LEU A 264 13.09 -5.65 -0.03
C LEU A 264 14.38 -4.83 0.10
N THR A 265 15.51 -5.49 0.32
CA THR A 265 16.82 -4.83 0.34
C THR A 265 17.85 -5.68 -0.40
N HIS A 266 18.93 -5.03 -0.84
CA HIS A 266 20.05 -5.74 -1.44
C HIS A 266 20.74 -6.68 -0.43
N PRO A 267 21.11 -7.91 -0.79
CA PRO A 267 21.76 -8.88 0.11
C PRO A 267 23.02 -8.31 0.79
N LYS A 268 23.86 -7.59 0.02
CA LYS A 268 25.08 -6.95 0.53
C LYS A 268 24.80 -5.90 1.61
N GLU A 269 23.79 -5.06 1.40
CA GLU A 269 23.42 -4.01 2.37
C GLU A 269 22.84 -4.61 3.64
N LEU A 270 22.02 -5.65 3.51
CA LEU A 270 21.48 -6.39 4.63
C LEU A 270 22.60 -7.03 5.47
N GLN A 271 23.59 -7.64 4.83
CA GLN A 271 24.73 -8.24 5.51
C GLN A 271 25.52 -7.20 6.32
N ILE A 272 25.82 -6.05 5.71
CA ILE A 272 26.51 -4.93 6.38
C ILE A 272 25.71 -4.44 7.59
N ALA A 273 24.38 -4.35 7.47
CA ALA A 273 23.52 -3.91 8.55
C ALA A 273 23.44 -4.92 9.70
N LEU A 274 23.36 -6.22 9.39
CA LEU A 274 23.33 -7.30 10.38
C LEU A 274 24.62 -7.35 11.22
N GLU A 275 25.79 -7.13 10.62
CA GLU A 275 27.08 -7.07 11.32
C GLU A 275 27.15 -5.94 12.37
N GLN A 276 26.24 -4.97 12.32
CA GLN A 276 26.16 -3.86 13.28
C GLN A 276 25.22 -4.15 14.46
N LEU A 277 24.42 -5.22 14.40
CA LEU A 277 23.60 -5.69 15.52
C LEU A 277 24.47 -6.57 16.42
N VAL A 278 25.07 -5.95 17.44
CA VAL A 278 25.86 -6.62 18.49
C VAL A 278 25.06 -6.67 19.79
#